data_AF-A0A2K6NJT0-F1
#
_entry.id   AF-A0A2K6NJT0-F1
#
_cell.length_a   1.000
_cell.length_b   1.000
_cell.length_c   1.000
_cell.angle_alpha   90.00
_cell.angle_beta   90.00
_cell.angle_gamma   90.00
#
_symmetry.space_group_name_H-M   'P 1'
#
loop_
_entity.id
_entity.type
_entity.pdbx_description
1 polymer ?
#
loop_
_entity_poly.entity_id
_entity_poly.type
_entity_poly.pdbx_seq_one_letter_code
_entity_poly.pdbx_strand_id
1 'polypeptide(L)'
;MATRRLLGATRTWGTRELLDPASPRRLLVRDYAKKPVMKGGKTGKGAVASEALKDPDVCTDPVRLTTYAMGVNIYKEGQDVPLKPDAEYPEWLFEMNLGPPKTLEELDPESREYWRLLRKQNIWRHNRLSKNKKL
;
A
#
# COMPACT_ATOMS: atom_id res chain seq x y z
N MET A 1 17.49 50.92 34.14
CA MET A 1 16.86 49.65 34.55
C MET A 1 15.90 49.20 33.44
N ALA A 2 16.41 48.57 32.38
CA ALA A 2 15.60 48.10 31.25
C ALA A 2 15.66 46.57 31.21
N THR A 3 14.53 45.92 31.46
CA THR A 3 14.43 44.46 31.54
C THR A 3 14.28 43.87 30.14
N ARG A 4 15.30 43.12 29.72
CA ARG A 4 15.26 42.18 28.60
C ARG A 4 14.18 41.12 28.86
N ARG A 5 13.29 40.87 27.90
CA ARG A 5 12.56 39.60 27.81
C ARG A 5 12.88 38.94 26.48
N LEU A 6 13.81 37.99 26.53
CA LEU A 6 14.05 37.01 25.48
C LEU A 6 12.94 35.96 25.56
N LEU A 7 12.11 35.84 24.52
CA LEU A 7 11.19 34.72 24.35
C LEU A 7 11.98 33.55 23.73
N GLY A 8 12.47 32.66 24.59
CA GLY A 8 12.99 31.37 24.16
C GLY A 8 11.83 30.41 23.88
N ALA A 9 11.69 29.97 22.63
CA ALA A 9 10.74 28.93 22.25
C ALA A 9 11.31 27.55 22.64
N THR A 10 10.80 26.95 23.71
CA THR A 10 11.07 25.55 24.04
C THR A 10 10.10 24.66 23.25
N ARG A 11 10.63 23.94 22.27
CA ARG A 11 9.92 22.80 21.65
C ARG A 11 9.96 21.64 22.65
N THR A 12 8.88 21.43 23.39
CA THR A 12 8.70 20.21 24.17
C THR A 12 8.20 19.12 23.22
N TRP A 13 9.05 18.12 22.97
CA TRP A 13 8.60 16.87 22.37
C TRP A 13 7.75 16.14 23.41
N GLY A 14 6.53 15.77 23.03
CA GLY A 14 5.56 15.13 23.91
C GLY A 14 6.16 13.96 24.67
N THR A 15 5.94 13.96 25.97
CA THR A 15 6.28 12.85 26.88
C THR A 15 5.63 11.57 26.37
N ARG A 16 6.46 10.60 25.99
CA ARG A 16 6.01 9.22 25.74
C ARG A 16 5.73 8.59 27.09
N GLU A 17 4.50 8.76 27.59
CA GLU A 17 4.06 8.08 28.81
C GLU A 17 4.12 6.56 28.61
N LEU A 18 4.82 5.89 29.52
CA LEU A 18 4.81 4.45 29.67
C LEU A 18 3.47 4.05 30.31
N LEU A 19 2.66 3.29 29.58
CA LEU A 19 1.35 2.84 30.05
C LEU A 19 1.50 1.84 31.20
N ASP A 20 0.89 2.18 32.33
CA ASP A 20 0.81 1.38 33.55
C ASP A 20 -0.18 0.20 33.37
N PRO A 21 0.24 -1.07 33.59
CA PRO A 21 -0.57 -2.25 33.31
C PRO A 21 -1.81 -2.44 34.20
N ALA A 22 -2.01 -1.63 35.24
CA ALA A 22 -3.12 -1.74 36.19
C ALA A 22 -4.34 -0.87 35.86
N SER A 23 -4.34 -0.12 34.77
CA SER A 23 -5.47 0.74 34.38
C SER A 23 -6.56 -0.04 33.62
N PRO A 24 -7.88 0.20 33.88
CA PRO A 24 -8.96 -0.43 33.13
C PRO A 24 -8.79 -0.12 31.65
N ARG A 25 -8.72 -1.17 30.81
CA ARG A 25 -8.43 -1.10 29.36
C ARG A 25 -9.21 0.04 28.69
N ARG A 26 -8.56 1.19 28.54
CA ARG A 26 -9.10 2.32 27.79
C ARG A 26 -9.15 1.87 26.33
N LEU A 27 -10.36 1.62 25.81
CA LEU A 27 -10.55 1.28 24.41
C LEU A 27 -10.05 2.47 23.56
N LEU A 28 -8.85 2.34 23.01
CA LEU A 28 -8.35 3.23 21.97
C LEU A 28 -9.13 2.93 20.69
N VAL A 29 -10.28 3.57 20.54
CA VAL A 29 -11.00 3.63 19.27
C VAL A 29 -10.12 4.45 18.31
N ARG A 30 -9.52 3.78 17.33
CA ARG A 30 -8.87 4.45 16.21
C ARG A 30 -9.95 4.82 15.20
N ASP A 31 -10.45 6.04 15.27
CA ASP A 31 -11.32 6.60 14.24
C ASP A 31 -10.50 6.86 12.97
N TYR A 32 -10.42 5.86 12.08
CA TYR A 32 -9.87 6.07 10.74
C TYR A 32 -10.86 6.88 9.88
N ALA A 33 -10.29 7.68 8.97
CA ALA A 33 -10.96 8.68 8.13
C ALA A 33 -12.40 8.32 7.70
N LYS A 34 -13.35 9.19 8.06
CA LYS A 34 -14.72 9.17 7.51
C LYS A 34 -14.64 9.34 5.99
N LYS A 35 -15.16 8.35 5.26
CA LYS A 35 -15.50 8.53 3.83
C LYS A 35 -16.53 9.67 3.73
N PRO A 36 -16.36 10.68 2.86
CA PRO A 36 -17.38 11.69 2.67
C PRO A 36 -18.67 11.00 2.18
N VAL A 37 -19.70 11.11 2.99
CA VAL A 37 -21.06 10.67 2.62
C VAL A 37 -21.52 11.60 1.50
N MET A 38 -21.52 11.10 0.27
CA MET A 38 -22.19 11.74 -0.85
C MET A 38 -23.70 11.69 -0.57
N LYS A 39 -24.20 12.68 0.17
CA LYS A 39 -25.63 12.86 0.38
C LYS A 39 -26.20 13.37 -0.94
N GLY A 40 -26.88 12.49 -1.66
CA GLY A 40 -27.59 12.83 -2.90
C GLY A 40 -28.49 14.04 -2.67
N GLY A 41 -28.15 15.15 -3.34
CA GLY A 41 -28.92 16.37 -3.37
C GLY A 41 -28.85 16.91 -4.80
N LYS A 42 -29.99 16.82 -5.50
CA LYS A 42 -30.18 17.41 -6.82
C LYS A 42 -29.86 18.92 -6.77
N THR A 43 -29.32 19.39 -7.90
CA THR A 43 -29.18 20.78 -8.35
C THR A 43 -28.25 21.71 -7.55
N GLY A 44 -27.00 21.79 -8.01
CA GLY A 44 -26.07 22.88 -7.72
C GLY A 44 -25.00 22.94 -8.81
N LYS A 45 -25.00 24.00 -9.61
CA LYS A 45 -24.03 24.26 -10.68
C LYS A 45 -22.61 24.15 -10.14
N GLY A 46 -21.89 23.18 -10.66
CA GLY A 46 -20.52 22.86 -10.27
C GLY A 46 -20.14 21.47 -10.74
N ALA A 47 -20.57 21.10 -11.95
CA ALA A 47 -19.97 19.99 -12.68
C ALA A 47 -18.57 20.46 -13.09
N VAL A 48 -17.64 20.46 -12.13
CA VAL A 48 -16.27 20.12 -12.51
C VAL A 48 -16.44 18.73 -13.07
N ALA A 49 -16.31 18.64 -14.40
CA ALA A 49 -16.27 17.37 -15.07
C ALA A 49 -15.43 16.45 -14.19
N SER A 50 -15.97 15.29 -13.84
CA SER A 50 -15.09 14.15 -13.69
C SER A 50 -14.44 14.02 -15.07
N GLU A 51 -13.42 14.85 -15.34
CA GLU A 51 -12.40 14.56 -16.32
C GLU A 51 -11.98 13.16 -15.91
N ALA A 52 -12.49 12.19 -16.67
CA ALA A 52 -12.23 10.80 -16.43
C ALA A 52 -10.72 10.73 -16.22
N LEU A 53 -10.29 10.28 -15.05
CA LEU A 53 -8.88 10.06 -14.75
C LEU A 53 -8.39 9.09 -15.81
N LYS A 54 -7.84 9.64 -16.89
CA LYS A 54 -7.23 8.89 -17.97
C LYS A 54 -5.83 8.57 -17.49
N ASP A 55 -5.49 7.30 -17.58
CA ASP A 55 -4.11 6.89 -17.38
C ASP A 55 -3.22 7.64 -18.41
N PRO A 56 -2.00 8.01 -18.03
CA PRO A 56 -1.09 8.71 -18.92
C PRO A 56 -0.80 7.88 -20.17
N ASP A 57 -0.67 8.55 -21.31
CA ASP A 57 -0.38 7.89 -22.58
C ASP A 57 0.99 7.18 -22.52
N VAL A 58 0.99 5.90 -22.88
CA VAL A 58 2.19 5.05 -22.86
C VAL A 58 2.87 5.06 -24.23
N CYS A 59 4.20 5.11 -24.23
CA CYS A 59 5.00 5.02 -25.46
C CYS A 59 4.86 3.63 -26.11
N THR A 60 4.62 3.58 -27.42
CA THR A 60 4.45 2.35 -28.21
C THR A 60 5.71 1.94 -28.99
N ASP A 61 6.83 2.66 -28.82
CA ASP A 61 8.05 2.42 -29.58
C ASP A 61 8.83 1.23 -29.01
N PRO A 62 9.07 0.15 -29.80
CA PRO A 62 9.66 -1.08 -29.27
C PRO A 62 11.10 -0.86 -28.78
N VAL A 63 11.89 -0.05 -29.48
CA VAL A 63 13.29 0.23 -29.13
C VAL A 63 13.39 0.92 -27.77
N ARG A 64 12.47 1.84 -27.46
CA ARG A 64 12.46 2.57 -26.19
C ARG A 64 12.04 1.65 -25.04
N LEU A 65 11.07 0.77 -25.26
CA LEU A 65 10.60 -0.19 -24.26
C LEU A 65 11.65 -1.25 -23.90
N THR A 66 12.54 -1.60 -24.82
CA THR A 66 13.62 -2.56 -24.55
C THR A 66 14.88 -1.94 -23.95
N THR A 67 15.06 -0.62 -24.08
CA THR A 67 16.28 0.07 -23.60
C THR A 67 16.04 0.83 -22.31
N TYR A 68 14.84 1.33 -22.08
CA TYR A 68 14.46 2.12 -20.91
C TYR A 68 13.24 1.54 -20.21
N ALA A 69 13.23 1.65 -18.89
CA ALA A 69 12.08 1.30 -18.07
C ALA A 69 11.06 2.45 -18.06
N MET A 70 10.19 2.48 -19.07
CA MET A 70 9.12 3.47 -19.17
C MET A 70 8.14 3.33 -18.00
N GLY A 71 7.74 4.44 -17.38
CA GLY A 71 6.78 4.46 -16.27
C GLY A 71 7.39 4.28 -14.87
N VAL A 72 8.71 4.10 -14.76
CA VAL A 72 9.40 4.11 -13.46
C VAL A 72 9.56 5.52 -12.91
N ASN A 73 9.85 6.49 -13.78
CA ASN A 73 9.96 7.89 -13.39
C ASN A 73 8.57 8.55 -13.31
N ILE A 74 8.20 9.03 -12.13
CA ILE A 74 6.93 9.74 -11.88
C ILE A 74 7.07 11.27 -11.91
N TYR A 75 8.29 11.79 -11.94
CA TYR A 75 8.55 13.23 -11.93
C TYR A 75 8.47 13.80 -13.34
N LYS A 76 7.86 14.99 -13.48
CA LYS A 76 7.77 15.72 -14.74
C LYS A 76 9.15 16.08 -15.31
N GLU A 77 10.06 16.41 -14.41
CA GLU A 77 11.45 16.76 -14.71
C GLU A 77 12.31 15.60 -14.20
N GLY A 78 12.55 14.64 -15.09
CA GLY A 78 13.39 13.48 -14.81
C GLY A 78 13.56 12.65 -16.08
N GLN A 79 14.71 12.01 -16.21
CA GLN A 79 14.97 11.09 -17.32
C GLN A 79 14.53 9.68 -16.94
N ASP A 80 14.03 8.93 -17.91
CA ASP A 80 13.71 7.51 -17.72
C ASP A 80 14.97 6.69 -17.45
N VAL A 81 14.85 5.69 -16.59
CA VAL A 81 15.97 4.86 -16.15
C VAL A 81 16.32 3.85 -17.25
N PRO A 82 17.57 3.83 -17.76
CA PRO A 82 18.00 2.81 -18.71
C PRO A 82 18.10 1.44 -18.04
N LEU A 83 17.76 0.38 -18.78
CA LEU A 83 17.95 -0.99 -18.33
C LEU A 83 19.44 -1.34 -18.32
N LYS A 84 19.88 -1.95 -17.23
CA LYS A 84 21.26 -2.40 -17.02
C LYS A 84 21.47 -3.78 -17.65
N PRO A 85 22.70 -4.22 -17.89
CA PRO A 85 22.98 -5.59 -18.28
C PRO A 85 22.66 -6.58 -17.13
N ASP A 86 22.36 -7.82 -17.49
CA ASP A 86 21.94 -8.88 -16.55
C ASP A 86 22.92 -9.11 -15.38
N ALA A 87 24.21 -8.91 -15.62
CA ALA A 87 25.27 -9.08 -14.61
C ALA A 87 25.20 -8.06 -13.46
N GLU A 88 24.53 -6.92 -13.65
CA GLU A 88 24.33 -5.94 -12.58
C GLU A 88 23.13 -6.26 -11.70
N TYR A 89 22.24 -7.14 -12.16
CA TYR A 89 21.07 -7.55 -11.39
C TYR A 89 21.41 -8.75 -10.51
N PRO A 90 20.86 -8.81 -9.29
CA PRO A 90 21.15 -9.90 -8.37
C PRO A 90 20.55 -11.22 -8.87
N GLU A 91 21.24 -12.33 -8.61
CA GLU A 91 20.89 -13.67 -9.10
C GLU A 91 19.47 -14.11 -8.71
N TRP A 92 19.04 -13.78 -7.48
CA TRP A 92 17.71 -14.16 -6.98
C TRP A 92 16.56 -13.65 -7.86
N LEU A 93 16.77 -12.59 -8.65
CA LEU A 93 15.77 -12.06 -9.57
C LEU A 93 15.38 -13.10 -10.64
N PHE A 94 16.37 -13.84 -11.13
CA PHE A 94 16.20 -14.85 -12.18
C PHE A 94 15.72 -16.21 -11.64
N GLU A 95 15.81 -16.40 -10.33
CA GLU A 95 15.33 -17.62 -9.64
C GLU A 95 13.86 -17.54 -9.22
N MET A 96 13.21 -16.38 -9.43
CA MET A 96 11.80 -16.20 -9.07
C MET A 96 10.85 -17.03 -9.95
N ASN A 97 9.80 -17.57 -9.34
CA ASN A 97 8.76 -18.28 -10.09
C ASN A 97 7.86 -17.29 -10.84
N LEU A 98 8.03 -17.21 -12.16
CA LEU A 98 7.18 -16.43 -13.08
C LEU A 98 5.92 -17.19 -13.53
N GLY A 99 5.86 -18.49 -13.25
CA GLY A 99 4.78 -19.37 -13.63
C GLY A 99 3.58 -19.31 -12.67
N PRO A 100 2.67 -20.29 -12.76
CA PRO A 100 1.58 -20.40 -11.81
C PRO A 100 2.11 -20.57 -10.38
N PRO A 101 1.34 -20.14 -9.37
CA PRO A 101 1.72 -20.34 -7.98
C PRO A 101 1.82 -21.84 -7.68
N LYS A 102 2.84 -22.22 -6.90
CA LYS A 102 3.06 -23.60 -6.48
C LYS A 102 1.82 -24.16 -5.78
N THR A 103 1.50 -25.41 -6.07
CA THR A 103 0.36 -26.09 -5.44
C THR A 103 0.72 -26.51 -4.01
N LEU A 104 -0.29 -26.87 -3.21
CA LEU A 104 -0.05 -27.31 -1.82
C LEU A 104 0.79 -28.60 -1.76
N GLU A 105 0.65 -29.46 -2.77
CA GLU A 105 1.31 -30.77 -2.87
C GLU A 105 2.80 -30.65 -3.21
N GLU A 106 3.18 -29.60 -3.93
CA GLU A 106 4.57 -29.30 -4.28
C GLU A 106 5.34 -28.62 -3.14
N LEU A 107 4.63 -28.02 -2.18
CA LEU A 107 5.25 -27.28 -1.08
C LEU A 107 5.61 -28.22 0.06
N ASP A 108 6.81 -28.01 0.59
CA ASP A 108 7.29 -28.73 1.77
C ASP A 108 6.43 -28.37 3.01
N PRO A 109 5.88 -29.36 3.73
CA PRO A 109 5.12 -29.16 4.97
C PRO A 109 5.88 -28.42 6.08
N GLU A 110 7.21 -28.45 6.09
CA GLU A 110 8.02 -27.72 7.07
C GLU A 110 8.19 -26.23 6.70
N SER A 111 7.86 -25.85 5.47
CA SER A 111 7.95 -24.47 5.00
C SER A 111 6.80 -23.58 5.53
N ARG A 112 7.10 -22.30 5.78
CA ARG A 112 6.06 -21.32 6.16
C ARG A 112 5.06 -21.06 5.04
N GLU A 113 5.45 -21.25 3.79
CA GLU A 113 4.63 -20.99 2.61
C GLU A 113 3.49 -22.00 2.49
N TYR A 114 3.77 -23.28 2.78
CA TYR A 114 2.78 -24.34 2.86
C TYR A 114 1.62 -23.95 3.80
N TRP A 115 1.96 -23.54 5.04
CA TRP A 115 0.96 -23.16 6.04
C TRP A 115 0.19 -21.88 5.69
N ARG A 116 0.81 -20.93 4.98
CA ARG A 116 0.11 -19.75 4.45
C ARG A 116 -0.94 -20.15 3.41
N LEU A 117 -0.58 -21.05 2.50
CA LEU A 117 -1.47 -21.54 1.45
C LEU A 117 -2.62 -22.36 2.06
N LEU A 118 -2.32 -23.27 2.98
CA LEU A 118 -3.34 -24.06 3.68
C LEU A 118 -4.33 -23.17 4.45
N ARG A 119 -3.84 -22.13 5.13
CA ARG A 119 -4.70 -21.15 5.80
C ARG A 119 -5.60 -20.43 4.80
N LYS A 120 -5.07 -20.02 3.65
CA LYS A 120 -5.82 -19.36 2.58
C LYS A 120 -6.96 -20.25 2.07
N GLN A 121 -6.68 -21.53 1.83
CA GLN A 121 -7.69 -22.51 1.41
C GLN A 121 -8.78 -22.72 2.47
N ASN A 122 -8.40 -22.78 3.75
CA ASN A 122 -9.37 -22.90 4.85
C ASN A 122 -10.28 -21.68 4.97
N ILE A 123 -9.76 -20.47 4.78
CA ILE A 123 -10.57 -19.23 4.71
C ILE A 123 -11.55 -19.30 3.55
N TRP A 124 -11.09 -19.72 2.36
CA TRP A 124 -11.99 -19.89 1.21
C TRP A 124 -13.08 -20.91 1.45
N ARG A 125 -12.75 -22.05 2.06
CA ARG A 125 -13.73 -23.07 2.47
C ARG A 125 -14.75 -22.47 3.44
N HIS A 126 -14.29 -21.77 4.48
CA HIS A 126 -15.17 -21.14 5.45
C HIS A 126 -16.12 -20.14 4.80
N ASN A 127 -15.60 -19.25 3.94
CA ASN A 127 -16.40 -18.26 3.22
C ASN A 127 -17.45 -18.89 2.31
N ARG A 128 -17.12 -20.03 1.66
CA ARG A 128 -18.10 -20.78 0.85
C ARG A 128 -19.22 -21.35 1.70
N LEU A 129 -18.89 -21.90 2.87
CA LEU A 129 -19.86 -22.50 3.79
C LEU A 129 -20.72 -21.45 4.52
N SER A 130 -20.15 -20.29 4.85
CA SER A 130 -20.86 -19.21 5.52
C SER A 130 -21.76 -18.41 4.59
N LYS A 131 -21.54 -18.49 3.27
CA LYS A 131 -22.33 -17.75 2.26
C LYS A 131 -23.85 -17.99 2.35
N ASN A 132 -24.26 -19.20 2.71
CA ASN A 132 -25.67 -19.59 2.75
C ASN A 132 -26.28 -19.56 4.17
N LYS A 133 -25.54 -19.07 5.17
CA LYS A 133 -26.07 -18.94 6.53
C LYS A 133 -26.92 -17.68 6.60
N LYS A 134 -28.23 -17.84 6.81
CA LYS A 134 -29.10 -16.74 7.21
C LYS A 134 -28.76 -16.38 8.65
N LEU A 135 -28.56 -15.09 8.91
CA LEU A 135 -28.40 -14.52 10.25
C LEU A 135 -29.70 -14.67 11.04
#